data_AF-A0A8C6WYG5-F1
#
_entry.id   AF-A0A8C6WYG5-F1
#
_cell.length_a   1.000
_cell.length_b   1.000
_cell.length_c   1.000
_cell.angle_alpha   90.00
_cell.angle_beta   90.00
_cell.angle_gamma   90.00
#
_symmetry.space_group_name_H-M   'P 1'
#
loop_
_entity.id
_entity.type
_entity.pdbx_description
1 polymer ?
#
loop_
_entity_poly.entity_id
_entity_poly.type
_entity_poly.pdbx_seq_one_letter_code
_entity_poly.pdbx_strand_id
1 'polypeptide(L)'
;MTSQMQTMVLGEVLKDVDTACKLLNISPDPLGWSSLQVQKWLLWTEHMYCLPRVSMLFQGLSGQDLCSLSEAQFRQHSAQFGDMLYAHLDVWRSGTWKKYITSPSTHTYCNVESFFADVVCGYHNQPIHLWQFLRELLLRPHNYSHCIRWLNKEMGIFKIEDSAHVARLWGMRKNRPAMNYDKLSRSIRQYYKKGIIRKPEESRRLVYQFMHPI
;
A
#
# COMPACT_ATOMS: atom_id res chain seq x y z
N MET A 1 -2.34 3.19 -25.92
CA MET A 1 -2.10 3.85 -24.62
C MET A 1 -2.09 2.87 -23.42
N THR A 2 -2.56 1.63 -23.57
CA THR A 2 -2.57 0.60 -22.51
C THR A 2 -1.20 -0.01 -22.19
N SER A 3 -0.22 0.04 -23.10
CA SER A 3 1.08 -0.64 -22.91
C SER A 3 2.10 0.12 -22.06
N GLN A 4 2.09 1.46 -22.01
CA GLN A 4 3.07 2.23 -21.21
C GLN A 4 2.75 2.25 -19.72
N MET A 5 1.46 2.25 -19.34
CA MET A 5 1.07 2.16 -17.93
C MET A 5 1.38 0.79 -17.32
N GLN A 6 1.26 -0.30 -18.09
CA GLN A 6 1.64 -1.64 -17.64
C GLN A 6 3.15 -1.76 -17.35
N THR A 7 4.00 -1.12 -18.16
CA THR A 7 5.45 -1.14 -17.97
C THR A 7 5.91 -0.35 -16.75
N MET A 8 5.26 0.78 -16.44
CA MET A 8 5.59 1.57 -15.24
C MET A 8 5.21 0.86 -13.94
N VAL A 9 4.02 0.22 -13.90
CA VAL A 9 3.57 -0.56 -12.74
C VAL A 9 4.47 -1.79 -12.54
N LEU A 10 4.87 -2.46 -13.62
CA LEU A 10 5.80 -3.60 -13.54
C LEU A 10 7.18 -3.15 -13.02
N GLY A 11 7.66 -1.97 -13.44
CA GLY A 11 8.94 -1.42 -12.98
C GLY A 11 8.97 -1.06 -11.50
N GLU A 12 7.86 -0.58 -10.93
CA GLU A 12 7.74 -0.32 -9.48
C GLU A 12 7.68 -1.64 -8.69
N VAL A 13 6.87 -2.58 -9.14
CA VAL A 13 6.72 -3.90 -8.51
C VAL A 13 8.04 -4.70 -8.52
N LEU A 14 8.87 -4.57 -9.56
CA LEU A 14 10.18 -5.21 -9.62
C LEU A 14 11.21 -4.59 -8.64
N LYS A 15 11.11 -3.29 -8.35
CA LYS A 15 11.93 -2.63 -7.32
C LYS A 15 11.56 -3.09 -5.91
N ASP A 16 10.28 -3.39 -5.68
CA ASP A 16 9.79 -3.93 -4.42
C ASP A 16 10.39 -5.34 -4.16
N VAL A 17 10.52 -6.17 -5.20
CA VAL A 17 11.18 -7.49 -5.11
C VAL A 17 12.65 -7.36 -4.70
N ASP A 18 13.43 -6.50 -5.36
CA ASP A 18 14.85 -6.30 -5.03
C ASP A 18 15.04 -5.77 -3.60
N THR A 19 14.18 -4.81 -3.21
CA THR A 19 14.17 -4.25 -1.86
C THR A 19 13.85 -5.31 -0.82
N ALA A 20 12.83 -6.14 -1.05
CA ALA A 20 12.48 -7.26 -0.17
C ALA A 20 13.60 -8.29 -0.06
N CYS A 21 14.25 -8.67 -1.17
CA CYS A 21 15.36 -9.62 -1.17
C CYS A 21 16.51 -9.12 -0.28
N LYS A 22 16.87 -7.84 -0.42
CA LYS A 22 17.93 -7.20 0.38
C LYS A 22 17.55 -7.06 1.86
N LEU A 23 16.33 -6.58 2.15
CA LEU A 23 15.87 -6.32 3.52
C LEU A 23 15.62 -7.60 4.32
N LEU A 24 15.03 -8.61 3.69
CA LEU A 24 14.59 -9.84 4.36
C LEU A 24 15.64 -10.95 4.28
N ASN A 25 16.69 -10.75 3.48
CA ASN A 25 17.68 -11.76 3.12
C ASN A 25 16.99 -13.04 2.59
N ILE A 26 16.16 -12.87 1.56
CA ILE A 26 15.43 -13.95 0.89
C ILE A 26 15.80 -14.02 -0.59
N SER A 27 15.70 -15.22 -1.17
CA SER A 27 15.95 -15.42 -2.60
C SER A 27 14.89 -14.71 -3.44
N PRO A 28 15.22 -14.16 -4.62
CA PRO A 28 14.21 -13.68 -5.56
C PRO A 28 13.41 -14.82 -6.22
N ASP A 29 13.87 -16.07 -6.09
CA ASP A 29 13.14 -17.26 -6.54
C ASP A 29 12.34 -17.87 -5.37
N PRO A 30 11.00 -17.79 -5.40
CA PRO A 30 10.16 -18.30 -4.31
C PRO A 30 10.15 -19.83 -4.21
N LEU A 31 10.52 -20.57 -5.26
CA LEU A 31 10.61 -22.03 -5.19
C LEU A 31 11.73 -22.51 -4.27
N GLY A 32 12.76 -21.68 -4.06
CA GLY A 32 13.89 -21.97 -3.18
C GLY A 32 13.69 -21.57 -1.72
N TRP A 33 12.51 -21.06 -1.33
CA TRP A 33 12.30 -20.54 0.02
C TRP A 33 12.13 -21.64 1.06
N SER A 34 12.80 -21.46 2.20
CA SER A 34 12.45 -22.16 3.43
C SER A 34 11.13 -21.64 4.01
N SER A 35 10.52 -22.40 4.92
CA SER A 35 9.30 -21.97 5.61
C SER A 35 9.47 -20.65 6.38
N LEU A 36 10.67 -20.39 6.90
CA LEU A 36 11.00 -19.11 7.52
C LEU A 36 11.03 -17.97 6.50
N GLN A 37 11.56 -18.20 5.30
CA GLN A 37 11.60 -17.19 4.24
C GLN A 37 10.21 -16.89 3.68
N VAL A 38 9.35 -17.92 3.54
CA VAL A 38 7.92 -17.74 3.25
C VAL A 38 7.25 -16.85 4.29
N GLN A 39 7.52 -17.09 5.59
CA GLN A 39 6.96 -16.27 6.66
C GLN A 39 7.47 -14.83 6.64
N LYS A 40 8.76 -14.61 6.34
CA LYS A 40 9.31 -13.27 6.14
C LYS A 40 8.61 -12.53 4.99
N TRP A 41 8.42 -13.20 3.85
CA TRP A 41 7.71 -12.63 2.70
C TRP A 41 6.25 -12.30 3.06
N LEU A 42 5.52 -13.24 3.68
CA LEU A 42 4.13 -13.02 4.11
C LEU A 42 3.99 -11.85 5.08
N LEU A 43 4.88 -11.74 6.07
CA LEU A 43 4.87 -10.62 7.03
C LEU A 43 5.20 -9.29 6.36
N TRP A 44 6.14 -9.29 5.41
CA TRP A 44 6.47 -8.10 4.64
C TRP A 44 5.31 -7.68 3.74
N THR A 45 4.67 -8.61 3.04
CA THR A 45 3.47 -8.37 2.23
C THR A 45 2.29 -7.93 3.09
N GLU A 46 2.07 -8.56 4.25
CA GLU A 46 1.08 -8.16 5.26
C GLU A 46 1.29 -6.70 5.67
N HIS A 47 2.54 -6.32 5.93
CA HIS A 47 2.90 -4.96 6.32
C HIS A 47 2.77 -3.95 5.17
N MET A 48 3.24 -4.29 3.96
CA MET A 48 3.18 -3.41 2.79
C MET A 48 1.74 -3.05 2.41
N TYR A 49 0.85 -4.03 2.48
CA TYR A 49 -0.54 -3.87 2.05
C TYR A 49 -1.51 -3.68 3.22
N CYS A 50 -1.00 -3.54 4.45
CA CYS A 50 -1.78 -3.41 5.68
C CYS A 50 -2.86 -4.51 5.80
N LEU A 51 -2.51 -5.74 5.44
CA LEU A 51 -3.41 -6.87 5.51
C LEU A 51 -3.65 -7.24 6.99
N PRO A 52 -4.81 -7.83 7.34
CA PRO A 52 -4.95 -8.52 8.63
C PRO A 52 -3.97 -9.69 8.69
N ARG A 53 -3.80 -10.33 9.87
CA ARG A 53 -2.81 -11.40 10.16
C ARG A 53 -2.87 -12.63 9.23
N VAL A 54 -2.59 -12.45 7.95
CA VAL A 54 -2.64 -13.45 6.89
C VAL A 54 -1.43 -14.38 6.96
N SER A 55 -0.31 -13.89 7.50
CA SER A 55 0.87 -14.73 7.81
C SER A 55 0.51 -15.96 8.66
N MET A 56 -0.46 -15.83 9.58
CA MET A 56 -0.96 -16.92 10.42
C MET A 56 -1.73 -18.00 9.66
N LEU A 57 -2.21 -17.70 8.45
CA LEU A 57 -3.01 -18.63 7.63
C LEU A 57 -2.14 -19.58 6.81
N PHE A 58 -0.85 -19.26 6.63
CA PHE A 58 0.08 -20.01 5.77
C PHE A 58 1.31 -20.51 6.57
N GLN A 59 1.09 -20.88 7.84
CA GLN A 59 2.16 -21.33 8.73
C GLN A 59 2.79 -22.65 8.25
N GLY A 60 4.11 -22.75 8.35
CA GLY A 60 4.85 -23.98 8.07
C GLY A 60 5.06 -24.32 6.59
N LEU A 61 4.45 -23.59 5.65
CA LEU A 61 4.62 -23.84 4.21
C LEU A 61 6.04 -23.50 3.74
N SER A 62 6.67 -24.39 3.00
CA SER A 62 7.88 -24.09 2.23
C SER A 62 7.55 -23.30 0.95
N GLY A 63 8.57 -22.78 0.29
CA GLY A 63 8.42 -22.10 -0.99
C GLY A 63 7.78 -22.98 -2.08
N GLN A 64 8.09 -24.28 -2.06
CA GLN A 64 7.49 -25.26 -2.96
C GLN A 64 6.01 -25.46 -2.66
N ASP A 65 5.66 -25.64 -1.39
CA ASP A 65 4.25 -25.81 -0.96
C ASP A 65 3.44 -24.57 -1.33
N LEU A 66 3.96 -23.38 -1.01
CA LEU A 66 3.32 -22.11 -1.28
C LEU A 66 3.11 -21.88 -2.79
N CYS A 67 4.12 -22.17 -3.62
CA CYS A 67 4.01 -22.04 -5.08
C CYS A 67 3.10 -23.09 -5.72
N SER A 68 2.83 -24.21 -5.04
CA SER A 68 1.94 -25.27 -5.53
C SER A 68 0.45 -24.96 -5.32
N LEU A 69 0.13 -24.03 -4.41
CA LEU A 69 -1.24 -23.63 -4.14
C LEU A 69 -1.84 -22.89 -5.34
N SER A 70 -3.05 -23.28 -5.71
CA SER A 70 -3.87 -22.55 -6.69
C SER A 70 -4.42 -21.25 -6.09
N GLU A 71 -4.82 -20.32 -6.96
CA GLU A 71 -5.49 -19.09 -6.55
C GLU A 71 -6.75 -19.36 -5.72
N ALA A 72 -7.52 -20.39 -6.09
CA ALA A 72 -8.73 -20.79 -5.35
C ALA A 72 -8.39 -21.22 -3.92
N GLN A 73 -7.28 -21.91 -3.71
CA GLN A 73 -6.81 -22.30 -2.38
C GLN A 73 -6.34 -21.08 -1.58
N PHE A 74 -5.66 -20.10 -2.19
CA PHE A 74 -5.34 -18.84 -1.53
C PHE A 74 -6.60 -18.08 -1.09
N ARG A 75 -7.63 -18.01 -1.96
CA ARG A 75 -8.94 -17.42 -1.62
C ARG A 75 -9.67 -18.20 -0.53
N GLN A 76 -9.51 -19.51 -0.45
CA GLN A 76 -10.06 -20.32 0.63
C GLN A 76 -9.40 -19.99 1.99
N HIS A 77 -8.09 -19.74 2.01
CA HIS A 77 -7.40 -19.29 3.21
C HIS A 77 -7.82 -17.88 3.61
N SER A 78 -8.01 -16.98 2.65
CA SER A 78 -8.51 -15.63 2.88
C SER A 78 -9.40 -15.14 1.74
N ALA A 79 -10.72 -15.11 1.96
CA ALA A 79 -11.69 -14.71 0.94
C ALA A 79 -11.54 -13.25 0.48
N GLN A 80 -10.96 -12.39 1.33
CA GLN A 80 -10.79 -10.95 1.05
C GLN A 80 -9.43 -10.61 0.43
N PHE A 81 -8.39 -11.41 0.66
CA PHE A 81 -7.00 -11.04 0.32
C PHE A 81 -6.22 -12.16 -0.39
N GLY A 82 -6.81 -13.34 -0.58
CA GLY A 82 -6.14 -14.49 -1.16
C GLY A 82 -5.78 -14.29 -2.63
N ASP A 83 -6.68 -13.71 -3.43
CA ASP A 83 -6.43 -13.35 -4.83
C ASP A 83 -5.28 -12.35 -4.98
N MET A 84 -5.23 -11.34 -4.11
CA MET A 84 -4.15 -10.37 -4.05
C MET A 84 -2.80 -10.99 -3.68
N LEU A 85 -2.77 -11.84 -2.64
CA LEU A 85 -1.57 -12.55 -2.21
C LEU A 85 -1.04 -13.48 -3.31
N TYR A 86 -1.96 -14.16 -4.00
CA TYR A 86 -1.63 -15.03 -5.13
C TYR A 86 -1.03 -14.22 -6.29
N ALA A 87 -1.67 -13.11 -6.68
CA ALA A 87 -1.16 -12.22 -7.72
C ALA A 87 0.22 -11.65 -7.38
N HIS A 88 0.43 -11.29 -6.11
CA HIS A 88 1.73 -10.81 -5.64
C HIS A 88 2.79 -11.93 -5.67
N LEU A 89 2.46 -13.17 -5.30
CA LEU A 89 3.37 -14.30 -5.43
C LEU A 89 3.69 -14.62 -6.91
N ASP A 90 2.72 -14.47 -7.80
CA ASP A 90 2.88 -14.76 -9.23
C ASP A 90 3.90 -13.83 -9.90
N VAL A 91 3.99 -12.57 -9.46
CA VAL A 91 5.07 -11.65 -9.85
C VAL A 91 6.44 -12.26 -9.55
N TRP A 92 6.65 -12.79 -8.34
CA TRP A 92 7.92 -13.39 -7.94
C TRP A 92 8.22 -14.67 -8.73
N ARG A 93 7.18 -15.49 -9.00
CA ARG A 93 7.27 -16.72 -9.79
C ARG A 93 7.57 -16.47 -11.27
N SER A 94 7.05 -15.38 -11.83
CA SER A 94 7.15 -15.07 -13.26
C SER A 94 8.59 -14.90 -13.76
N GLY A 95 9.56 -14.74 -12.86
CA GLY A 95 10.98 -14.63 -13.20
C GLY A 95 11.29 -13.37 -14.01
N THR A 96 10.37 -12.41 -14.08
CA THR A 96 10.51 -11.14 -14.81
C THR A 96 11.69 -10.31 -14.28
N TRP A 97 12.06 -10.51 -13.01
CA TRP A 97 13.28 -9.97 -12.40
C TRP A 97 14.59 -10.47 -13.05
N LYS A 98 14.63 -11.73 -13.53
CA LYS A 98 15.83 -12.31 -14.19
C LYS A 98 16.21 -11.51 -15.43
N LYS A 99 15.23 -11.02 -16.19
CA LYS A 99 15.48 -10.22 -17.41
C LYS A 99 15.99 -8.80 -17.13
N TYR A 100 15.69 -8.24 -15.96
CA TYR A 100 16.06 -6.88 -15.58
C TYR A 100 17.49 -6.79 -15.03
N ILE A 101 17.97 -7.86 -14.38
CA ILE A 101 19.32 -7.91 -13.77
C ILE A 101 20.40 -8.25 -14.82
N THR A 102 20.05 -8.96 -15.90
CA THR A 102 21.02 -9.46 -16.90
C THR A 102 21.15 -8.59 -18.16
N SER A 103 20.54 -7.39 -18.21
CA SER A 103 20.68 -6.47 -19.35
C SER A 103 21.70 -5.35 -19.05
N PRO A 104 22.94 -5.39 -19.58
CA PRO A 104 23.88 -4.30 -19.46
C PRO A 104 23.66 -3.32 -20.63
N SER A 105 22.89 -2.25 -20.41
CA SER A 105 22.99 -1.10 -21.31
C SER A 105 22.55 0.20 -20.65
N THR A 106 23.56 1.07 -20.49
CA THR A 106 23.53 2.54 -20.41
C THR A 106 22.94 3.17 -19.16
N HIS A 107 23.85 3.39 -18.19
CA HIS A 107 23.79 4.50 -17.25
C HIS A 107 23.49 5.82 -17.96
N THR A 108 22.32 6.40 -17.68
CA THR A 108 22.19 7.85 -17.57
C THR A 108 21.83 8.13 -16.12
N TYR A 109 22.83 8.59 -15.36
CA TYR A 109 22.64 9.18 -14.04
C TYR A 109 21.81 10.46 -14.21
N CYS A 110 20.49 10.34 -14.09
CA CYS A 110 19.66 11.45 -13.65
C CYS A 110 19.51 11.30 -12.14
N ASN A 111 19.80 12.36 -11.42
CA ASN A 111 19.85 12.47 -9.96
C ASN A 111 18.45 12.28 -9.32
N VAL A 112 17.90 11.07 -9.40
CA VAL A 112 16.58 10.68 -8.88
C VAL A 112 16.66 9.91 -7.56
N GLU A 113 17.87 9.60 -7.08
CA GLU A 113 18.07 8.90 -5.79
C GLU A 113 17.55 9.71 -4.59
N SER A 114 17.54 11.04 -4.68
CA SER A 114 17.00 11.92 -3.62
C SER A 114 15.47 12.01 -3.64
N PHE A 115 14.82 11.76 -4.78
CA PHE A 115 13.35 11.93 -4.90
C PHE A 115 12.57 10.62 -4.73
N PHE A 116 13.19 9.47 -5.02
CA PHE A 116 12.52 8.16 -4.95
C PHE A 116 12.77 7.39 -3.64
N ALA A 117 13.85 7.69 -2.91
CA ALA A 117 14.08 7.12 -1.57
C ALA A 117 12.97 7.53 -0.57
N ASP A 118 12.41 8.73 -0.74
CA ASP A 118 11.28 9.23 0.05
C ASP A 118 9.93 8.58 -0.31
N VAL A 119 9.79 8.03 -1.52
CA VAL A 119 8.49 7.54 -2.03
C VAL A 119 8.25 6.06 -1.70
N VAL A 120 9.29 5.24 -1.58
CA VAL A 120 9.11 3.77 -1.58
C VAL A 120 9.56 3.05 -0.28
N CYS A 121 10.39 3.65 0.60
CA CYS A 121 10.82 2.97 1.84
C CYS A 121 10.64 3.78 3.15
N GLY A 122 10.11 5.01 3.09
CA GLY A 122 10.04 5.90 4.26
C GLY A 122 8.76 5.85 5.10
N TYR A 123 7.61 5.43 4.57
CA TYR A 123 6.34 5.88 5.18
C TYR A 123 5.83 5.10 6.38
N HIS A 124 6.29 3.89 6.65
CA HIS A 124 5.69 3.05 7.69
C HIS A 124 6.30 3.21 9.10
N ASN A 125 7.48 3.85 9.22
CA ASN A 125 8.09 4.20 10.52
C ASN A 125 8.27 5.72 10.74
N GLN A 126 7.85 6.58 9.81
CA GLN A 126 7.92 8.04 9.99
C GLN A 126 6.66 8.59 10.67
N PRO A 127 6.78 9.65 11.49
CA PRO A 127 5.64 10.30 12.11
C PRO A 127 4.73 10.94 11.04
N ILE A 128 3.70 10.19 10.61
CA ILE A 128 2.67 10.70 9.71
C ILE A 128 1.60 11.50 10.46
N HIS A 129 1.14 12.58 9.83
CA HIS A 129 -0.04 13.36 10.23
C HIS A 129 -1.31 12.89 9.52
N LEU A 130 -2.47 13.05 10.16
CA LEU A 130 -3.75 12.59 9.61
C LEU A 130 -4.05 13.14 8.21
N TRP A 131 -3.72 14.41 7.92
CA TRP A 131 -3.99 15.00 6.62
C TRP A 131 -3.21 14.31 5.48
N GLN A 132 -1.97 13.89 5.73
CA GLN A 132 -1.14 13.14 4.77
C GLN A 132 -1.76 11.77 4.51
N PHE A 133 -2.19 11.10 5.58
CA PHE A 133 -2.85 9.81 5.50
C PHE A 133 -4.17 9.87 4.71
N LEU A 134 -5.03 10.87 4.98
CA LEU A 134 -6.28 11.04 4.21
C LEU A 134 -5.99 11.27 2.72
N ARG A 135 -4.95 12.05 2.39
CA ARG A 135 -4.49 12.24 1.02
C ARG A 135 -3.98 10.94 0.39
N GLU A 136 -3.20 10.13 1.12
CA GLU A 136 -2.72 8.82 0.66
C GLU A 136 -3.86 7.85 0.29
N LEU A 137 -4.98 7.88 1.03
CA LEU A 137 -6.16 7.09 0.68
C LEU A 137 -6.82 7.62 -0.59
N LEU A 138 -6.97 8.93 -0.69
CA LEU A 138 -7.59 9.63 -1.82
C LEU A 138 -6.82 9.49 -3.15
N LEU A 139 -5.51 9.26 -3.09
CA LEU A 139 -4.67 8.98 -4.26
C LEU A 139 -4.78 7.52 -4.75
N ARG A 140 -5.43 6.64 -3.99
CA ARG A 140 -5.63 5.22 -4.32
C ARG A 140 -7.13 4.87 -4.38
N PRO A 141 -7.89 5.49 -5.31
CA PRO A 141 -9.35 5.34 -5.36
C PRO A 141 -9.80 3.90 -5.66
N HIS A 142 -9.00 3.09 -6.36
CA HIS A 142 -9.29 1.68 -6.61
C HIS A 142 -9.42 0.88 -5.30
N ASN A 143 -8.63 1.21 -4.27
CA ASN A 143 -8.67 0.54 -2.98
C ASN A 143 -9.62 1.19 -1.97
N TYR A 144 -9.77 2.52 -2.01
CA TYR A 144 -10.40 3.27 -0.92
C TYR A 144 -11.63 4.10 -1.30
N SER A 145 -12.06 4.11 -2.56
CA SER A 145 -13.21 4.91 -3.01
C SER A 145 -14.50 4.65 -2.23
N HIS A 146 -14.67 3.43 -1.71
CA HIS A 146 -15.82 3.04 -0.89
C HIS A 146 -15.85 3.72 0.48
N CYS A 147 -14.71 4.16 1.03
CA CYS A 147 -14.63 4.77 2.35
C CYS A 147 -14.20 6.25 2.32
N ILE A 148 -13.46 6.69 1.30
CA ILE A 148 -13.08 8.09 1.09
C ILE A 148 -12.82 8.37 -0.39
N ARG A 149 -13.34 9.48 -0.90
CA ARG A 149 -13.19 9.84 -2.33
C ARG A 149 -13.22 11.33 -2.58
N TRP A 150 -12.66 11.74 -3.71
CA TRP A 150 -12.83 13.09 -4.24
C TRP A 150 -14.29 13.32 -4.65
N LEU A 151 -14.83 14.48 -4.26
CA LEU A 151 -16.02 15.05 -4.89
C LEU A 151 -15.61 16.02 -6.00
N ASN A 152 -14.54 16.79 -5.77
CA ASN A 152 -13.89 17.63 -6.76
C ASN A 152 -12.40 17.66 -6.43
N LYS A 153 -11.58 16.98 -7.23
CA LYS A 153 -10.13 16.86 -6.99
C LYS A 153 -9.42 18.21 -7.16
N GLU A 154 -9.78 18.96 -8.19
CA GLU A 154 -9.17 20.26 -8.53
C GLU A 154 -9.37 21.29 -7.41
N MET A 155 -10.56 21.29 -6.79
CA MET A 155 -10.86 22.14 -5.64
C MET A 155 -10.39 21.54 -4.31
N GLY A 156 -9.82 20.33 -4.30
CA GLY A 156 -9.43 19.61 -3.09
C GLY A 156 -10.61 19.18 -2.21
N ILE A 157 -11.83 19.08 -2.75
CA ILE A 157 -13.04 18.70 -2.00
C ILE A 157 -13.19 17.18 -2.00
N PHE A 158 -13.24 16.60 -0.82
CA PHE A 158 -13.40 15.17 -0.62
C PHE A 158 -14.48 14.84 0.41
N LYS A 159 -14.98 13.61 0.34
CA LYS A 159 -15.95 13.06 1.27
C LYS A 159 -15.42 11.78 1.90
N ILE A 160 -15.61 11.66 3.20
CA ILE A 160 -15.48 10.40 3.92
C ILE A 160 -16.84 9.70 3.84
N GLU A 161 -16.93 8.60 3.10
CA GLU A 161 -18.16 7.82 2.92
C GLU A 161 -18.38 6.86 4.09
N ASP A 162 -17.32 6.16 4.51
CA ASP A 162 -17.32 5.28 5.69
C ASP A 162 -16.33 5.80 6.73
N SER A 163 -16.88 6.55 7.69
CA SER A 163 -16.11 7.18 8.76
C SER A 163 -15.49 6.19 9.73
N ALA A 164 -16.15 5.05 9.98
CA ALA A 164 -15.64 4.02 10.86
C ALA A 164 -14.43 3.30 10.22
N HIS A 165 -14.54 2.97 8.93
CA HIS A 165 -13.46 2.32 8.20
C HIS A 165 -12.22 3.22 8.09
N VAL A 166 -12.38 4.50 7.72
CA VAL A 166 -11.25 5.45 7.66
C VAL A 166 -10.59 5.61 9.03
N ALA A 167 -11.37 5.66 10.12
CA ALA A 167 -10.83 5.73 11.47
C ALA A 167 -10.06 4.47 11.87
N ARG A 168 -10.55 3.28 11.48
CA ARG A 168 -9.85 2.02 11.70
C ARG A 168 -8.52 1.98 10.95
N LEU A 169 -8.50 2.34 9.67
CA LEU A 169 -7.27 2.43 8.87
C LEU A 169 -6.26 3.39 9.51
N TRP A 170 -6.72 4.54 10.00
CA TRP A 170 -5.86 5.49 10.72
C TRP A 170 -5.33 4.91 12.04
N GLY A 171 -6.19 4.21 12.79
CA GLY A 171 -5.82 3.49 14.01
C GLY A 171 -4.71 2.48 13.74
N MET A 172 -4.86 1.66 12.70
CA MET A 172 -3.81 0.71 12.27
C MET A 172 -2.52 1.44 11.91
N ARG A 173 -2.60 2.52 11.11
CA ARG A 173 -1.44 3.32 10.69
C ARG A 173 -0.62 3.92 11.84
N LYS A 174 -1.26 4.20 12.98
CA LYS A 174 -0.61 4.79 14.17
C LYS A 174 -0.47 3.82 15.34
N ASN A 175 -0.81 2.54 15.14
CA ASN A 175 -0.93 1.53 16.20
C ASN A 175 -1.78 2.00 17.40
N ARG A 176 -2.96 2.56 17.12
CA ARG A 176 -3.95 3.03 18.09
C ARG A 176 -5.27 2.26 17.89
N PRO A 177 -5.43 1.07 18.50
CA PRO A 177 -6.61 0.21 18.27
C PRO A 177 -7.93 0.83 18.74
N ALA A 178 -7.88 1.76 19.71
CA ALA A 178 -9.04 2.51 20.19
C ALA A 178 -9.36 3.77 19.35
N MET A 179 -8.84 3.88 18.13
CA MET A 179 -9.14 4.98 17.22
C MET A 179 -10.58 4.88 16.70
N ASN A 180 -11.30 6.01 16.70
CA ASN A 180 -12.64 6.12 16.16
C ASN A 180 -12.81 7.46 15.44
N TYR A 181 -13.95 7.65 14.77
CA TYR A 181 -14.18 8.85 14.00
C TYR A 181 -14.28 10.12 14.85
N ASP A 182 -14.79 10.05 16.08
CA ASP A 182 -14.88 11.23 16.95
C ASP A 182 -13.49 11.79 17.29
N LYS A 183 -12.53 10.90 17.57
CA LYS A 183 -11.12 11.25 17.79
C LYS A 183 -10.46 11.76 16.51
N LEU A 184 -10.64 11.05 15.40
CA LEU A 184 -10.08 11.44 14.10
C LEU A 184 -10.60 12.81 13.65
N SER A 185 -11.91 13.03 13.74
CA SER A 185 -12.55 14.28 13.36
C SER A 185 -12.10 15.46 14.24
N ARG A 186 -11.69 15.21 15.50
CA ARG A 186 -11.10 16.26 16.34
C ARG A 186 -9.80 16.80 15.75
N SER A 187 -8.95 15.92 15.23
CA SER A 187 -7.72 16.31 14.52
C SER A 187 -8.02 17.05 13.22
N ILE A 188 -9.05 16.64 12.45
CA ILE A 188 -9.49 17.40 11.26
C ILE A 188 -9.89 18.83 11.64
N ARG A 189 -10.66 19.01 12.72
CA ARG A 189 -11.05 20.35 13.20
C ARG A 189 -9.86 21.22 13.60
N GLN A 190 -8.79 20.63 14.12
CA GLN A 190 -7.56 21.37 14.42
C GLN A 190 -6.88 21.91 13.17
N TYR A 191 -7.05 21.25 12.01
CA TYR A 191 -6.49 21.71 10.74
C TYR A 191 -7.15 22.96 10.17
N TYR A 192 -8.35 23.33 10.65
CA TYR A 192 -9.04 24.54 10.20
C TYR A 192 -8.23 25.79 10.54
N LYS A 193 -7.74 25.88 11.78
CA LYS A 193 -6.88 26.98 12.23
C LYS A 193 -5.50 26.97 11.58
N LYS A 194 -5.04 25.80 11.15
CA LYS A 194 -3.73 25.63 10.49
C LYS A 194 -3.78 25.86 8.98
N GLY A 195 -4.95 26.13 8.41
CA GLY A 195 -5.10 26.32 6.96
C GLY A 195 -4.73 25.09 6.13
N ILE A 196 -4.89 23.87 6.67
CA ILE A 196 -4.57 22.62 5.94
C ILE A 196 -5.84 22.04 5.31
N ILE A 197 -6.90 21.94 6.11
CA ILE A 197 -8.24 21.51 5.69
C ILE A 197 -9.21 22.59 6.15
N ARG A 198 -10.28 22.83 5.40
CA ARG A 198 -11.41 23.67 5.80
C ARG A 198 -12.76 22.96 5.57
N LYS A 199 -13.83 23.63 6.00
CA LYS A 199 -15.18 23.31 5.53
C LYS A 199 -15.40 23.96 4.16
N PRO A 200 -15.97 23.23 3.18
CA PRO A 200 -16.43 23.84 1.94
C PRO A 200 -17.50 24.90 2.22
N GLU A 201 -17.72 25.81 1.26
CA GLU A 201 -18.75 26.85 1.35
C GLU A 201 -20.13 26.25 1.65
N GLU A 202 -20.48 25.18 0.94
CA GLU A 202 -21.65 24.40 1.26
C GLU A 202 -21.32 23.33 2.31
N SER A 203 -21.71 23.59 3.55
CA SER A 203 -21.48 22.66 4.66
C SER A 203 -22.30 21.38 4.49
N ARG A 204 -21.61 20.30 4.15
CA ARG A 204 -22.18 18.95 4.07
C ARG A 204 -21.52 17.99 5.08
N ARG A 205 -22.28 17.00 5.53
CA ARG A 205 -21.82 16.00 6.49
C ARG A 205 -20.66 15.19 5.89
N LEU A 206 -19.58 15.03 6.65
CA LEU A 206 -18.36 14.30 6.26
C LEU A 206 -17.65 14.84 5.00
N VAL A 207 -18.00 16.03 4.53
CA VAL A 207 -17.32 16.70 3.41
C VAL A 207 -16.32 17.71 3.96
N TYR A 208 -15.15 17.73 3.34
CA TYR A 208 -14.00 18.54 3.71
C TYR A 208 -13.28 19.03 2.46
N GLN A 209 -12.46 20.06 2.61
CA GLN A 209 -11.68 20.62 1.52
C GLN A 209 -10.24 20.85 1.96
N PHE A 210 -9.26 20.35 1.20
CA PHE A 210 -7.86 20.77 1.35
C PHE A 210 -7.70 22.21 0.86
N MET A 211 -6.97 23.03 1.62
CA MET A 211 -6.76 24.45 1.27
C MET A 211 -5.84 24.63 0.06
N HIS A 212 -4.89 23.71 -0.13
CA HIS A 212 -3.99 23.70 -1.27
C HIS A 212 -4.39 22.53 -2.18
N PRO A 213 -4.73 22.79 -3.45
CA PRO A 213 -4.99 21.75 -4.44
C PRO A 213 -3.84 20.75 -4.53
N ILE A 214 -4.16 19.52 -4.92
CA ILE A 214 -3.21 18.39 -5.06
C ILE A 214 -2.97 18.11 -6.54
#